data_AF-A0AAV9JT75-F1
#
_entry.id   AF-A0AAV9JT75-F1
#
_cell.length_a   1.000
_cell.length_b   1.000
_cell.length_c   1.000
_cell.angle_alpha   90.00
_cell.angle_beta   90.00
_cell.angle_gamma   90.00
#
_symmetry.space_group_name_H-M   'P 1'
#
loop_
_entity.id
_entity.type
_entity.pdbx_description
1 polymer ?
#
loop_
_entity_poly.entity_id
_entity_poly.type
_entity_poly.pdbx_seq_one_letter_code
_entity_poly.pdbx_strand_id
1 'polypeptide(L)'
;MKPTRSDTNTWQYTTRIVPAISVVAVVTLLVFSFIIKPYGKDGSRYRHGGPTATPWQLVLSAYTVGLHILSIVFPARVFFALGEVMARMKETASIKDDPRRRRTQSVKSEKGTTTFPDPLFVIILPAYKEEMSLLEETLRVLGSHSQARYSYHVYLAMEQKEEKSEVKAASLVKRFQNSFYKMSYTVHPQGLPGEAQGKSSNESWAAKQACKDYPEGVKRNVIVTVMDADTHLSTRYFAQIERLHVEHPDQNDTTVYMCPIVFDRNLHHVPLPVRTADLMWAGAGLSSLYGGSTVCIPTSVYSLPMTLVEHVGGWDRDPGAIGEDMHMYIKCFFALSGNLNVQVVYAAASQCNVSSDVQGLKGYLDGICARYRQALRHMWGSLDTGFAVRQTFEMFKRHTQASRARVDLPLSAPKYVVDVVKVLKNGPLTACSANWTAFYTSTGLDKSLTPKPANIEPAPSMPIHKANVLTLYQRLFEAHFLPIHLAVILTTSSIFSLHVPGFLMPEVLHIALDFAGWCRLAGFLLMLCFFYRFDTYHRLCVGFRQEEMREAGMLDAMIEHDGFSMTVFPVAGPFEACLFPLGGFIFGAIPALQAVISHVFTDRITYVVSLKPQFAIKRWAGIRP
;
A
#
# COMPACT_ATOMS: atom_id res chain seq x y z
N MET A 1 -1.65 10.34 -31.77
CA MET A 1 -1.10 9.04 -32.21
C MET A 1 -1.34 8.03 -31.10
N LYS A 2 -2.16 7.00 -31.33
CA LYS A 2 -2.18 5.83 -30.43
C LYS A 2 -0.83 5.11 -30.60
N PRO A 3 -0.10 4.79 -29.52
CA PRO A 3 1.14 4.03 -29.64
C PRO A 3 0.85 2.69 -30.33
N THR A 4 1.79 2.23 -31.17
CA THR A 4 1.67 0.91 -31.79
C THR A 4 1.75 -0.17 -30.71
N ARG A 5 1.20 -1.37 -30.99
CA ARG A 5 1.19 -2.50 -30.02
C ARG A 5 2.61 -2.93 -29.60
N SER A 6 3.62 -2.67 -30.44
CA SER A 6 5.03 -2.89 -30.10
C SER A 6 5.56 -1.85 -29.11
N ASP A 7 5.23 -0.57 -29.28
CA ASP A 7 5.69 0.52 -28.39
C ASP A 7 5.11 0.38 -26.97
N THR A 8 3.87 -0.10 -26.87
CA THR A 8 3.21 -0.35 -25.58
C THR A 8 3.88 -1.48 -24.80
N ASN A 9 4.32 -2.54 -25.48
CA ASN A 9 5.03 -3.65 -24.86
C ASN A 9 6.44 -3.27 -24.39
N THR A 10 7.19 -2.49 -25.18
CA THR A 10 8.53 -2.02 -24.77
C THR A 10 8.44 -1.10 -23.56
N TRP A 11 7.50 -0.15 -23.55
CA TRP A 11 7.34 0.78 -22.43
C TRP A 11 6.94 0.07 -21.13
N GLN A 12 6.01 -0.89 -21.20
CA GLN A 12 5.64 -1.72 -20.06
C GLN A 12 6.82 -2.52 -19.54
N TYR A 13 7.61 -3.13 -20.43
CA TYR A 13 8.81 -3.88 -20.05
C TYR A 13 9.87 -2.98 -19.40
N THR A 14 10.22 -1.85 -20.00
CA THR A 14 11.26 -0.95 -19.48
C THR A 14 10.90 -0.42 -18.10
N THR A 15 9.64 -0.03 -17.89
CA THR A 15 9.18 0.45 -16.58
C THR A 15 9.07 -0.67 -15.54
N ARG A 16 8.75 -1.90 -15.96
CA ARG A 16 8.74 -3.09 -15.10
C ARG A 16 10.10 -3.36 -14.47
N ILE A 17 11.18 -3.22 -15.25
CA ILE A 17 12.54 -3.57 -14.81
C ILE A 17 13.31 -2.41 -14.18
N VAL A 18 12.64 -1.32 -13.76
CA VAL A 18 13.33 -0.19 -13.11
C VAL A 18 14.09 -0.60 -11.85
N PRO A 19 13.54 -1.42 -10.93
CA PRO A 19 14.32 -1.99 -9.83
C PRO A 19 15.50 -2.87 -10.30
N ALA A 20 15.28 -3.66 -11.36
CA ALA A 20 16.30 -4.25 -12.27
C ALA A 20 17.54 -3.39 -12.45
N ILE A 21 17.28 -2.30 -13.17
CA ILE A 21 18.29 -1.38 -13.68
C ILE A 21 19.03 -0.70 -12.53
N SER A 22 18.34 -0.36 -11.43
CA SER A 22 18.98 0.29 -10.29
C SER A 22 19.99 -0.62 -9.59
N VAL A 23 19.69 -1.90 -9.43
CA VAL A 23 20.63 -2.88 -8.85
C VAL A 23 21.85 -3.03 -9.75
N VAL A 24 21.65 -3.14 -11.06
CA VAL A 24 22.77 -3.20 -12.04
C VAL A 24 23.64 -1.94 -11.96
N ALA A 25 23.03 -0.76 -11.82
CA ALA A 25 23.77 0.50 -11.67
C ALA A 25 24.63 0.50 -10.39
N VAL A 26 24.08 0.04 -9.26
CA VAL A 26 24.84 -0.08 -8.00
C VAL A 26 25.98 -1.09 -8.13
N VAL A 27 25.74 -2.26 -8.71
CA VAL A 27 26.78 -3.27 -8.94
C VAL A 27 27.88 -2.73 -9.85
N THR A 28 27.51 -2.02 -10.93
CA THR A 28 28.48 -1.37 -11.82
C THR A 28 29.34 -0.38 -11.06
N LEU A 29 28.72 0.49 -10.25
CA LEU A 29 29.43 1.46 -9.43
C LEU A 29 30.42 0.78 -8.46
N LEU A 30 30.03 -0.34 -7.86
CA LEU A 30 30.88 -1.13 -6.97
C LEU A 30 32.05 -1.78 -7.71
N VAL A 31 31.82 -2.40 -8.88
CA VAL A 31 32.87 -3.02 -9.70
C VAL A 31 33.93 -2.00 -10.11
N PHE A 32 33.50 -0.83 -10.62
CA PHE A 32 34.45 0.22 -11.01
C PHE A 32 35.23 0.78 -9.81
N SER A 33 34.58 0.89 -8.64
CA SER A 33 35.20 1.45 -7.44
C SER A 33 36.13 0.49 -6.71
N PHE A 34 35.79 -0.81 -6.65
CA PHE A 34 36.47 -1.80 -5.82
C PHE A 34 37.33 -2.79 -6.60
N ILE A 35 37.07 -3.02 -7.89
CA ILE A 35 37.80 -4.02 -8.69
C ILE A 35 38.69 -3.34 -9.74
N ILE A 36 38.15 -2.38 -10.49
CA ILE A 36 38.89 -1.77 -11.61
C ILE A 36 39.91 -0.73 -11.11
N LYS A 37 39.52 0.10 -10.13
CA LYS A 37 40.39 1.14 -9.54
C LYS A 37 40.36 1.10 -8.00
N PRO A 38 40.72 -0.03 -7.35
CA PRO A 38 40.67 -0.19 -5.90
C PRO A 38 41.46 0.87 -5.14
N TYR A 39 42.56 1.37 -5.72
CA TYR A 39 43.51 2.28 -5.09
C TYR A 39 43.43 3.74 -5.60
N GLY A 40 42.35 4.11 -6.30
CA GLY A 40 42.19 5.46 -6.84
C GLY A 40 42.82 5.69 -8.22
N LYS A 41 42.96 6.95 -8.64
CA LYS A 41 43.42 7.31 -10.00
C LYS A 41 44.86 6.90 -10.27
N ASP A 42 45.73 7.05 -9.28
CA ASP A 42 47.19 7.03 -9.43
C ASP A 42 47.85 5.73 -8.93
N GLY A 43 47.12 4.60 -8.95
CA GLY A 43 47.36 3.32 -8.24
C GLY A 43 48.70 2.57 -8.40
N SER A 44 49.82 3.26 -8.60
CA SER A 44 51.20 2.75 -8.50
C SER A 44 52.28 3.84 -8.33
N ARG A 45 51.97 5.15 -8.31
CA ARG A 45 52.97 6.22 -8.15
C ARG A 45 52.80 6.96 -6.83
N TYR A 46 53.40 6.42 -5.77
CA TYR A 46 53.60 7.14 -4.51
C TYR A 46 54.59 8.30 -4.70
N ARG A 47 54.11 9.42 -5.24
CA ARG A 47 54.83 10.70 -5.19
C ARG A 47 53.91 11.74 -4.56
N HIS A 48 54.13 11.94 -3.26
CA HIS A 48 53.68 13.08 -2.45
C HIS A 48 52.21 13.50 -2.64
N GLY A 49 51.31 12.66 -2.14
CA GLY A 49 49.87 12.88 -2.06
C GLY A 49 49.17 11.53 -1.96
N GLY A 50 48.28 11.32 -1.00
CA GLY A 50 47.56 10.05 -0.85
C GLY A 50 46.74 9.67 -2.09
N PRO A 51 46.17 8.45 -2.16
CA PRO A 51 45.40 7.98 -3.30
C PRO A 51 44.21 8.90 -3.60
N THR A 52 44.16 9.47 -4.81
CA THR A 52 43.08 10.36 -5.24
C THR A 52 41.85 9.57 -5.70
N ALA A 53 40.65 9.94 -5.23
CA ALA A 53 39.42 9.24 -5.56
C ALA A 53 39.08 9.35 -7.06
N THR A 54 38.64 8.22 -7.64
CA THR A 54 38.02 8.22 -8.97
C THR A 54 36.60 8.82 -8.92
N PRO A 55 36.03 9.29 -10.04
CA PRO A 55 34.63 9.73 -10.08
C PRO A 55 33.64 8.67 -9.57
N TRP A 56 33.90 7.39 -9.86
CA TRP A 56 33.10 6.26 -9.38
C TRP A 56 33.13 6.15 -7.86
N GLN A 57 34.31 6.28 -7.25
CA GLN A 57 34.46 6.25 -5.80
C GLN A 57 33.80 7.46 -5.13
N LEU A 58 33.84 8.64 -5.75
CA LEU A 58 33.13 9.82 -5.24
C LEU A 58 31.60 9.61 -5.25
N VAL A 59 31.05 9.09 -6.35
CA VAL A 59 29.62 8.78 -6.45
C VAL A 59 29.23 7.68 -5.46
N LEU A 60 30.05 6.63 -5.32
CA LEU A 60 29.83 5.56 -4.35
C LEU A 60 29.86 6.07 -2.92
N SER A 61 30.81 6.93 -2.55
CA SER A 61 30.89 7.55 -1.23
C SER A 61 29.61 8.34 -0.91
N ALA A 62 29.21 9.25 -1.81
CA ALA A 62 28.02 10.06 -1.62
C ALA A 62 26.75 9.20 -1.51
N TYR A 63 26.63 8.19 -2.37
CA TYR A 63 25.50 7.28 -2.36
C TYR A 63 25.44 6.42 -1.10
N THR A 64 26.59 5.91 -0.65
CA THR A 64 26.73 5.13 0.58
C THR A 64 26.29 5.96 1.79
N VAL A 65 26.78 7.19 1.91
CA VAL A 65 26.36 8.12 2.97
C VAL A 65 24.85 8.33 2.95
N GLY A 66 24.28 8.63 1.76
CA GLY A 66 22.84 8.85 1.60
C GLY A 66 21.98 7.66 2.03
N LEU A 67 22.31 6.44 1.58
CA LEU A 67 21.56 5.24 1.98
C LEU A 67 21.62 4.97 3.48
N HIS A 68 22.79 5.19 4.09
CA HIS A 68 22.96 4.94 5.52
C HIS A 68 22.25 6.00 6.38
N ILE A 69 22.15 7.25 5.91
CA ILE A 69 21.27 8.25 6.53
C ILE A 69 19.82 7.79 6.48
N LEU A 70 19.33 7.32 5.31
CA LEU A 70 17.97 6.79 5.19
C LEU A 70 17.72 5.59 6.12
N SER A 71 18.74 4.74 6.33
CA SER A 71 18.67 3.61 7.26
C SER A 71 18.52 4.00 8.74
N ILE A 72 18.83 5.25 9.10
CA ILE A 72 18.59 5.83 10.44
C ILE A 72 17.26 6.59 10.47
N VAL A 73 16.99 7.39 9.43
CA VAL A 73 15.77 8.21 9.33
C VAL A 73 14.53 7.32 9.36
N PHE A 74 14.55 6.18 8.68
CA PHE A 74 13.41 5.28 8.65
C PHE A 74 13.05 4.73 10.05
N PRO A 75 13.96 4.07 10.82
CA PRO A 75 13.63 3.62 12.17
C PRO A 75 13.30 4.77 13.13
N ALA A 76 13.94 5.94 12.99
CA ALA A 76 13.59 7.13 13.79
C ALA A 76 12.14 7.55 13.57
N ARG A 77 11.73 7.59 12.30
CA ARG A 77 10.37 7.93 11.89
C ARG A 77 9.36 6.90 12.39
N VAL A 78 9.67 5.61 12.31
CA VAL A 78 8.79 4.54 12.84
C VAL A 78 8.63 4.70 14.35
N PHE A 79 9.72 4.92 15.07
CA PHE A 79 9.69 5.10 16.52
C PHE A 79 8.86 6.31 16.95
N PHE A 80 8.96 7.43 16.23
CA PHE A 80 8.14 8.62 16.44
C PHE A 80 6.67 8.36 16.12
N ALA A 81 6.38 7.87 14.92
CA ALA A 81 5.02 7.61 14.46
C ALA A 81 4.27 6.65 15.38
N LEU A 82 4.96 5.62 15.88
CA LEU A 82 4.38 4.66 16.82
C LEU A 82 3.97 5.31 18.16
N GLY A 83 4.77 6.28 18.65
CA GLY A 83 4.44 7.07 19.83
C GLY A 83 3.15 7.86 19.64
N GLU A 84 3.02 8.55 18.50
CA GLU A 84 1.83 9.32 18.15
C GLU A 84 0.59 8.42 17.94
N VAL A 85 0.73 7.33 17.19
CA VAL A 85 -0.34 6.35 16.96
C VAL A 85 -0.87 5.80 18.29
N MET A 86 -0.01 5.41 19.23
CA MET A 86 -0.45 4.94 20.55
C MET A 86 -1.21 6.02 21.33
N ALA A 87 -0.74 7.28 21.30
CA ALA A 87 -1.41 8.38 21.98
C ALA A 87 -2.82 8.61 21.39
N ARG A 88 -2.94 8.64 20.07
CA ARG A 88 -4.21 8.80 19.34
C ARG A 88 -5.15 7.60 19.50
N MET A 89 -4.62 6.37 19.57
CA MET A 89 -5.41 5.18 19.87
C MET A 89 -6.03 5.24 21.27
N LYS A 90 -5.30 5.76 22.26
CA LYS A 90 -5.83 5.98 23.62
C LYS A 90 -6.87 7.10 23.65
N GLU A 91 -6.60 8.22 22.98
CA GLU A 91 -7.54 9.35 22.85
C GLU A 91 -8.86 8.88 22.23
N THR A 92 -8.81 8.24 21.06
CA THR A 92 -10.00 7.74 20.36
C THR A 92 -10.71 6.59 21.08
N ALA A 93 -10.06 5.93 22.05
CA ALA A 93 -10.68 4.87 22.86
C ALA A 93 -11.69 5.42 23.85
N SER A 94 -11.47 6.65 24.30
CA SER A 94 -12.38 7.33 25.22
C SER A 94 -13.69 7.77 24.55
N ILE A 95 -13.72 7.82 23.22
CA ILE A 95 -14.89 8.21 22.45
C ILE A 95 -15.83 7.00 22.35
N LYS A 96 -16.96 7.08 23.05
CA LYS A 96 -18.00 6.05 23.01
C LYS A 96 -18.85 6.18 21.74
N ASP A 97 -19.21 5.04 21.16
CA ASP A 97 -20.22 4.96 20.11
C ASP A 97 -21.58 5.41 20.67
N ASP A 98 -22.34 6.20 19.89
CA ASP A 98 -23.67 6.68 20.25
C ASP A 98 -24.67 6.21 19.18
N PRO A 99 -25.39 5.09 19.41
CA PRO A 99 -26.35 4.53 18.46
C PRO A 99 -27.48 5.49 18.06
N ARG A 100 -27.75 6.54 18.85
CA ARG A 100 -28.78 7.54 18.51
C ARG A 100 -28.36 8.47 17.38
N ARG A 101 -27.07 8.48 17.02
CA ARG A 101 -26.51 9.31 15.94
C ARG A 101 -26.53 8.61 14.59
N ARG A 102 -26.94 7.33 14.54
CA ARG A 102 -27.03 6.55 13.28
C ARG A 102 -27.96 7.26 12.31
N ARG A 103 -27.45 7.61 11.14
CA ARG A 103 -28.21 8.33 10.11
C ARG A 103 -28.72 7.35 9.06
N THR A 104 -29.75 7.81 8.35
CA THR A 104 -30.26 7.11 7.18
C THR A 104 -30.48 8.13 6.06
N GLN A 105 -30.37 7.64 4.84
CA GLN A 105 -30.64 8.37 3.61
C GLN A 105 -31.71 7.61 2.83
N SER A 106 -32.59 8.32 2.12
CA SER A 106 -33.70 7.68 1.39
C SER A 106 -33.67 8.09 -0.08
N VAL A 107 -33.88 7.10 -0.96
CA VAL A 107 -33.99 7.31 -2.41
C VAL A 107 -35.40 6.99 -2.87
N LYS A 108 -36.01 7.90 -3.61
CA LYS A 108 -37.30 7.69 -4.27
C LYS A 108 -37.09 7.05 -5.63
N SER A 109 -37.76 5.93 -5.88
CA SER A 109 -37.80 5.23 -7.15
C SER A 109 -39.26 5.03 -7.59
N GLU A 110 -39.48 4.62 -8.84
CA GLU A 110 -40.81 4.23 -9.35
C GLU A 110 -41.45 3.10 -8.51
N LYS A 111 -40.63 2.27 -7.86
CA LYS A 111 -41.07 1.17 -6.97
C LYS A 111 -41.31 1.60 -5.52
N GLY A 112 -41.17 2.89 -5.18
CA GLY A 112 -41.33 3.43 -3.83
C GLY A 112 -40.06 4.06 -3.26
N THR A 113 -40.10 4.41 -1.97
CA THR A 113 -38.96 4.98 -1.23
C THR A 113 -38.17 3.87 -0.55
N THR A 114 -36.87 3.76 -0.83
CA THR A 114 -35.96 2.82 -0.15
C THR A 114 -35.01 3.60 0.75
N THR A 115 -34.85 3.15 1.99
CA THR A 115 -33.99 3.78 3.00
C THR A 115 -32.72 2.96 3.21
N PHE A 116 -31.58 3.63 3.26
CA PHE A 116 -30.25 3.06 3.44
C PHE A 116 -29.56 3.69 4.65
N PRO A 117 -28.66 2.96 5.33
CA PRO A 117 -27.75 3.53 6.33
C PRO A 117 -26.85 4.61 5.74
N ASP A 118 -26.44 5.56 6.58
CA ASP A 118 -25.51 6.64 6.24
C ASP A 118 -24.48 6.84 7.37
N PRO A 119 -23.21 6.38 7.19
CA PRO A 119 -22.72 5.62 6.05
C PRO A 119 -23.14 4.14 6.10
N LEU A 120 -23.07 3.48 4.95
CA LEU A 120 -23.20 2.04 4.80
C LEU A 120 -21.82 1.43 4.52
N PHE A 121 -21.45 0.36 5.23
CA PHE A 121 -20.16 -0.30 5.07
C PHE A 121 -20.30 -1.58 4.25
N VAL A 122 -19.72 -1.58 3.05
CA VAL A 122 -19.55 -2.77 2.22
C VAL A 122 -18.21 -3.40 2.58
N ILE A 123 -18.24 -4.56 3.23
CA ILE A 123 -17.03 -5.26 3.68
C ILE A 123 -16.76 -6.41 2.71
N ILE A 124 -15.71 -6.31 1.92
CA ILE A 124 -15.29 -7.36 1.00
C ILE A 124 -14.29 -8.27 1.72
N LEU A 125 -14.67 -9.53 1.88
CA LEU A 125 -13.87 -10.58 2.52
C LEU A 125 -13.43 -11.60 1.44
N PRO A 126 -12.28 -11.41 0.78
CA PRO A 126 -11.72 -12.37 -0.16
C PRO A 126 -11.29 -13.65 0.56
N ALA A 127 -11.72 -14.80 0.02
CA ALA A 127 -11.40 -16.11 0.56
C ALA A 127 -10.99 -17.07 -0.58
N TYR A 128 -9.84 -17.73 -0.40
CA TYR A 128 -9.39 -18.83 -1.24
C TYR A 128 -8.67 -19.87 -0.39
N LYS A 129 -9.24 -21.07 -0.31
CA LYS A 129 -8.76 -22.20 0.51
C LYS A 129 -8.68 -21.89 2.01
N GLU A 130 -9.38 -20.86 2.46
CA GLU A 130 -9.49 -20.53 3.88
C GLU A 130 -10.39 -21.55 4.58
N GLU A 131 -10.01 -21.96 5.78
CA GLU A 131 -10.78 -22.93 6.56
C GLU A 131 -12.12 -22.32 7.01
N MET A 132 -13.15 -23.18 7.08
CA MET A 132 -14.49 -22.74 7.50
C MET A 132 -14.45 -22.10 8.90
N SER A 133 -13.66 -22.67 9.81
CA SER A 133 -13.47 -22.19 11.18
C SER A 133 -12.95 -20.75 11.24
N LEU A 134 -11.95 -20.44 10.41
CA LEU A 134 -11.32 -19.13 10.33
C LEU A 134 -12.32 -18.07 9.84
N LEU A 135 -13.06 -18.39 8.77
CA LEU A 135 -14.11 -17.50 8.27
C LEU A 135 -15.24 -17.29 9.30
N GLU A 136 -15.65 -18.35 10.01
CA GLU A 136 -16.67 -18.26 11.06
C GLU A 136 -16.22 -17.37 12.22
N GLU A 137 -14.96 -17.45 12.64
CA GLU A 137 -14.42 -16.61 13.71
C GLU A 137 -14.42 -15.13 13.29
N THR A 138 -13.90 -14.80 12.11
CA THR A 138 -13.91 -13.44 11.57
C THR A 138 -15.34 -12.88 11.45
N LEU A 139 -16.29 -13.67 10.97
CA LEU A 139 -17.70 -13.26 10.89
C LEU A 139 -18.36 -13.11 12.25
N ARG A 140 -17.98 -13.89 13.27
CA ARG A 140 -18.47 -13.70 14.65
C ARG A 140 -17.98 -12.38 15.22
N VAL A 141 -16.70 -12.06 15.02
CA VAL A 141 -16.12 -10.77 15.45
C VAL A 141 -16.84 -9.61 14.77
N LEU A 142 -16.96 -9.61 13.45
CA LEU A 142 -17.70 -8.56 12.75
C LEU A 142 -19.18 -8.50 13.20
N GLY A 143 -19.80 -9.65 13.42
CA GLY A 143 -21.20 -9.76 13.84
C GLY A 143 -21.47 -9.32 15.28
N SER A 144 -20.44 -9.22 16.13
CA SER A 144 -20.57 -8.71 17.50
C SER A 144 -20.51 -7.18 17.56
N HIS A 145 -20.17 -6.49 16.46
CA HIS A 145 -20.13 -5.03 16.44
C HIS A 145 -21.54 -4.45 16.61
N SER A 146 -21.67 -3.39 17.44
CA SER A 146 -22.95 -2.71 17.71
C SER A 146 -23.71 -2.30 16.44
N GLN A 147 -22.96 -1.94 15.39
CA GLN A 147 -23.48 -1.42 14.12
C GLN A 147 -23.66 -2.47 13.02
N ALA A 148 -23.30 -3.73 13.27
CA ALA A 148 -23.26 -4.78 12.25
C ALA A 148 -24.62 -4.98 11.57
N ARG A 149 -25.67 -5.18 12.37
CA ARG A 149 -27.06 -5.34 11.91
C ARG A 149 -27.63 -4.09 11.22
N TYR A 150 -27.06 -2.92 11.49
CA TYR A 150 -27.58 -1.65 11.00
C TYR A 150 -26.89 -1.17 9.73
N SER A 151 -25.61 -1.48 9.53
CA SER A 151 -24.80 -0.81 8.50
C SER A 151 -23.82 -1.71 7.73
N TYR A 152 -23.63 -2.99 8.08
CA TYR A 152 -22.66 -3.84 7.40
C TYR A 152 -23.31 -4.69 6.30
N HIS A 153 -22.88 -4.47 5.06
CA HIS A 153 -23.09 -5.41 3.97
C HIS A 153 -21.81 -6.22 3.74
N VAL A 154 -21.78 -7.45 4.24
CA VAL A 154 -20.62 -8.34 4.08
C VAL A 154 -20.71 -9.11 2.77
N TYR A 155 -19.65 -9.03 1.96
CA TYR A 155 -19.46 -9.79 0.73
C TYR A 155 -18.39 -10.86 0.93
N LEU A 156 -18.79 -12.14 0.90
CA LEU A 156 -17.85 -13.24 0.78
C LEU A 156 -17.40 -13.36 -0.67
N ALA A 157 -16.17 -12.93 -0.97
CA ALA A 157 -15.60 -12.98 -2.31
C ALA A 157 -14.85 -14.31 -2.47
N MET A 158 -15.49 -15.29 -3.09
CA MET A 158 -14.97 -16.65 -3.28
C MET A 158 -14.35 -16.83 -4.67
N GLU A 159 -13.47 -17.82 -4.84
CA GLU A 159 -12.99 -18.21 -6.17
C GLU A 159 -13.60 -19.55 -6.63
N GLN A 160 -13.98 -19.65 -7.90
CA GLN A 160 -14.45 -20.91 -8.52
C GLN A 160 -13.37 -22.00 -8.50
N LYS A 161 -12.10 -21.59 -8.45
CA LYS A 161 -10.93 -22.46 -8.38
C LYS A 161 -10.88 -23.29 -7.08
N GLU A 162 -11.57 -22.86 -6.04
CA GLU A 162 -11.70 -23.62 -4.80
C GLU A 162 -12.89 -24.58 -4.89
N GLU A 163 -12.64 -25.87 -4.64
CA GLU A 163 -13.69 -26.89 -4.61
C GLU A 163 -14.72 -26.55 -3.53
N LYS A 164 -16.02 -26.64 -3.86
CA LYS A 164 -17.14 -26.37 -2.94
C LYS A 164 -17.18 -24.95 -2.37
N SER A 165 -16.54 -23.98 -3.01
CA SER A 165 -16.55 -22.57 -2.56
C SER A 165 -17.96 -21.98 -2.46
N GLU A 166 -18.85 -22.29 -3.40
CA GLU A 166 -20.27 -21.90 -3.36
C GLU A 166 -21.01 -22.49 -2.15
N VAL A 167 -20.83 -23.78 -1.88
CA VAL A 167 -21.48 -24.47 -0.75
C VAL A 167 -20.99 -23.88 0.58
N LYS A 168 -19.67 -23.62 0.68
CA LYS A 168 -19.06 -22.96 1.84
C LYS A 168 -19.67 -21.59 2.07
N ALA A 169 -19.73 -20.74 1.04
CA ALA A 169 -20.30 -19.40 1.14
C ALA A 169 -21.79 -19.42 1.48
N ALA A 170 -22.59 -20.26 0.82
CA ALA A 170 -24.01 -20.40 1.11
C ALA A 170 -24.27 -20.84 2.56
N SER A 171 -23.44 -21.74 3.08
CA SER A 171 -23.51 -22.18 4.49
C SER A 171 -23.21 -21.02 5.46
N LEU A 172 -22.18 -20.22 5.18
CA LEU A 172 -21.83 -19.05 6.00
C LEU A 172 -22.92 -17.98 5.95
N VAL A 173 -23.44 -17.65 4.76
CA VAL A 173 -24.56 -16.70 4.60
C VAL A 173 -25.78 -17.16 5.39
N LYS A 174 -26.17 -18.44 5.25
CA LYS A 174 -27.31 -18.99 5.99
C LYS A 174 -27.15 -18.82 7.50
N ARG A 175 -25.92 -19.00 8.01
CA ARG A 175 -25.59 -18.93 9.43
C ARG A 175 -25.54 -17.51 9.99
N PHE A 176 -25.04 -16.55 9.22
CA PHE A 176 -24.72 -15.20 9.72
C PHE A 176 -25.57 -14.07 9.12
N GLN A 177 -26.49 -14.34 8.17
CA GLN A 177 -27.33 -13.31 7.54
C GLN A 177 -28.07 -12.39 8.54
N ASN A 178 -28.44 -12.90 9.72
CA ASN A 178 -29.14 -12.11 10.75
C ASN A 178 -28.19 -11.31 11.68
N SER A 179 -26.87 -11.44 11.51
CA SER A 179 -25.87 -10.67 12.26
C SER A 179 -25.53 -9.34 11.59
N PHE A 180 -25.88 -9.17 10.31
CA PHE A 180 -25.47 -8.05 9.48
C PHE A 180 -26.68 -7.35 8.86
N TYR A 181 -26.50 -6.12 8.39
CA TYR A 181 -27.50 -5.42 7.59
C TYR A 181 -27.82 -6.21 6.31
N LYS A 182 -26.79 -6.74 5.66
CA LYS A 182 -26.93 -7.68 4.55
C LYS A 182 -25.70 -8.58 4.46
N MET A 183 -25.88 -9.79 3.96
CA MET A 183 -24.76 -10.68 3.65
C MET A 183 -24.96 -11.30 2.28
N SER A 184 -23.95 -11.21 1.44
CA SER A 184 -23.94 -11.71 0.06
C SER A 184 -22.63 -12.46 -0.23
N TYR A 185 -22.58 -13.20 -1.32
CA TYR A 185 -21.35 -13.79 -1.81
C TYR A 185 -21.23 -13.66 -3.33
N THR A 186 -20.01 -13.70 -3.82
CA THR A 186 -19.69 -13.78 -5.24
C THR A 186 -18.70 -14.90 -5.48
N VAL A 187 -18.69 -15.45 -6.69
CA VAL A 187 -17.73 -16.46 -7.11
C VAL A 187 -17.00 -15.96 -8.35
N HIS A 188 -15.71 -15.66 -8.21
CA HIS A 188 -14.86 -15.23 -9.32
C HIS A 188 -14.59 -16.43 -10.26
N PRO A 189 -14.93 -16.33 -11.56
CA PRO A 189 -14.75 -17.44 -12.51
C PRO A 189 -13.29 -17.78 -12.78
N GLN A 190 -13.03 -19.06 -13.06
CA GLN A 190 -11.69 -19.52 -13.44
C GLN A 190 -11.41 -19.26 -14.93
N GLY A 191 -10.16 -18.92 -15.28
CA GLY A 191 -9.69 -18.92 -16.67
C GLY A 191 -10.13 -17.74 -17.53
N LEU A 192 -10.49 -16.60 -16.93
CA LEU A 192 -10.86 -15.40 -17.68
C LEU A 192 -9.69 -14.86 -18.52
N PRO A 193 -9.86 -14.66 -19.84
CA PRO A 193 -8.79 -14.19 -20.71
C PRO A 193 -8.22 -12.84 -20.29
N GLY A 194 -6.90 -12.77 -20.11
CA GLY A 194 -6.20 -11.53 -19.75
C GLY A 194 -6.22 -11.16 -18.27
N GLU A 195 -6.85 -11.97 -17.41
CA GLU A 195 -6.85 -11.76 -15.96
C GLU A 195 -5.81 -12.65 -15.26
N ALA A 196 -5.06 -12.06 -14.34
CA ALA A 196 -4.27 -12.80 -13.37
C ALA A 196 -5.19 -13.30 -12.25
N GLN A 197 -5.04 -14.56 -11.86
CA GLN A 197 -5.78 -15.10 -10.72
C GLN A 197 -5.15 -14.66 -9.40
N GLY A 198 -5.99 -14.33 -8.43
CA GLY A 198 -5.57 -13.94 -7.09
C GLY A 198 -6.53 -12.94 -6.46
N LYS A 199 -6.13 -12.44 -5.29
CA LYS A 199 -6.90 -11.55 -4.42
C LYS A 199 -7.48 -10.34 -5.18
N SER A 200 -6.64 -9.58 -5.88
CA SER A 200 -7.08 -8.39 -6.62
C SER A 200 -8.21 -8.66 -7.62
N SER A 201 -8.14 -9.77 -8.38
CA SER A 201 -9.18 -10.10 -9.37
C SER A 201 -10.48 -10.57 -8.72
N ASN A 202 -10.39 -11.30 -7.62
CA ASN A 202 -11.54 -11.71 -6.83
C ASN A 202 -12.25 -10.49 -6.19
N GLU A 203 -11.49 -9.55 -5.64
CA GLU A 203 -12.00 -8.28 -5.13
C GLU A 203 -12.62 -7.42 -6.24
N SER A 204 -11.98 -7.33 -7.41
CA SER A 204 -12.52 -6.63 -8.59
C SER A 204 -13.90 -7.19 -8.98
N TRP A 205 -14.07 -8.51 -8.92
CA TRP A 205 -15.32 -9.17 -9.22
C TRP A 205 -16.40 -8.86 -8.19
N ALA A 206 -16.08 -8.98 -6.90
CA ALA A 206 -16.99 -8.67 -5.80
C ALA A 206 -17.40 -7.19 -5.78
N ALA A 207 -16.45 -6.29 -5.96
CA ALA A 207 -16.69 -4.85 -5.99
C ALA A 207 -17.61 -4.44 -7.13
N LYS A 208 -17.45 -5.00 -8.33
CA LYS A 208 -18.36 -4.75 -9.45
C LYS A 208 -19.79 -5.20 -9.16
N GLN A 209 -19.97 -6.26 -8.39
CA GLN A 209 -21.30 -6.65 -7.94
C GLN A 209 -21.82 -5.66 -6.89
N ALA A 210 -21.00 -5.31 -5.90
CA ALA A 210 -21.37 -4.34 -4.87
C ALA A 210 -21.77 -2.97 -5.43
N CYS A 211 -21.08 -2.47 -6.46
CA CYS A 211 -21.43 -1.21 -7.14
C CYS A 211 -22.80 -1.27 -7.85
N LYS A 212 -23.28 -2.46 -8.26
CA LYS A 212 -24.61 -2.63 -8.87
C LYS A 212 -25.73 -2.69 -7.84
N ASP A 213 -25.41 -3.08 -6.62
CA ASP A 213 -26.38 -3.27 -5.54
C ASP A 213 -26.94 -1.94 -4.99
N TYR A 214 -26.29 -0.80 -5.29
CA TYR A 214 -26.67 0.50 -4.75
C TYR A 214 -26.93 1.55 -5.85
N PRO A 215 -27.98 2.38 -5.72
CA PRO A 215 -28.25 3.46 -6.66
C PRO A 215 -27.26 4.62 -6.51
N GLU A 216 -27.00 5.36 -7.59
CA GLU A 216 -26.06 6.49 -7.61
C GLU A 216 -26.23 7.49 -6.45
N GLY A 217 -27.48 7.78 -6.07
CA GLY A 217 -27.79 8.77 -5.02
C GLY A 217 -27.29 8.43 -3.62
N VAL A 218 -26.89 7.17 -3.33
CA VAL A 218 -26.37 6.76 -2.02
C VAL A 218 -24.88 6.42 -2.02
N LYS A 219 -24.27 6.18 -3.18
CA LYS A 219 -22.91 5.62 -3.30
C LYS A 219 -21.84 6.47 -2.62
N ARG A 220 -22.03 7.79 -2.55
CA ARG A 220 -21.13 8.70 -1.84
C ARG A 220 -20.96 8.35 -0.35
N ASN A 221 -22.02 7.82 0.25
CA ASN A 221 -22.08 7.41 1.65
C ASN A 221 -21.96 5.88 1.81
N VAL A 222 -21.57 5.17 0.76
CA VAL A 222 -21.21 3.74 0.84
C VAL A 222 -19.69 3.64 0.91
N ILE A 223 -19.18 3.14 2.03
CA ILE A 223 -17.76 2.93 2.25
C ILE A 223 -17.43 1.46 1.98
N VAL A 224 -16.52 1.22 1.05
CA VAL A 224 -16.01 -0.11 0.75
C VAL A 224 -14.77 -0.36 1.62
N THR A 225 -14.80 -1.42 2.42
CA THR A 225 -13.69 -1.90 3.25
C THR A 225 -13.17 -3.21 2.68
N VAL A 226 -11.87 -3.30 2.47
CA VAL A 226 -11.17 -4.55 2.12
C VAL A 226 -10.36 -5.00 3.33
N MET A 227 -10.44 -6.29 3.65
CA MET A 227 -9.68 -6.92 4.73
C MET A 227 -9.37 -8.38 4.41
N ASP A 228 -8.27 -8.92 4.92
CA ASP A 228 -7.99 -10.35 4.79
C ASP A 228 -8.96 -11.20 5.62
N ALA A 229 -9.19 -12.45 5.17
CA ALA A 229 -10.09 -13.42 5.81
C ALA A 229 -9.77 -13.70 7.29
N ASP A 230 -8.52 -13.55 7.71
CA ASP A 230 -8.02 -13.82 9.05
C ASP A 230 -7.78 -12.56 9.90
N THR A 231 -8.19 -11.40 9.39
CA THR A 231 -8.08 -10.13 10.11
C THR A 231 -9.26 -9.94 11.06
N HIS A 232 -8.98 -9.50 12.29
CA HIS A 232 -10.01 -8.99 13.21
C HIS A 232 -9.97 -7.47 13.22
N LEU A 233 -11.07 -6.84 12.82
CA LEU A 233 -11.27 -5.40 12.96
C LEU A 233 -12.08 -5.11 14.21
N SER A 234 -11.72 -4.05 14.92
CA SER A 234 -12.51 -3.54 16.04
C SER A 234 -13.76 -2.80 15.56
N THR A 235 -14.84 -2.84 16.32
CA THR A 235 -16.02 -1.97 16.14
C THR A 235 -15.64 -0.49 16.07
N ARG A 236 -14.56 -0.10 16.77
CA ARG A 236 -14.01 1.25 16.77
C ARG A 236 -13.47 1.67 15.40
N TYR A 237 -13.06 0.73 14.55
CA TYR A 237 -12.62 1.01 13.18
C TYR A 237 -13.75 1.68 12.39
N PHE A 238 -14.92 1.03 12.34
CA PHE A 238 -16.08 1.50 11.60
C PHE A 238 -16.71 2.75 12.24
N ALA A 239 -16.80 2.79 13.58
CA ALA A 239 -17.33 3.97 14.28
C ALA A 239 -16.46 5.24 14.05
N GLN A 240 -15.13 5.09 13.99
CA GLN A 240 -14.24 6.20 13.65
C GLN A 240 -14.38 6.64 12.19
N ILE A 241 -14.53 5.71 11.24
CA ILE A 241 -14.76 6.06 9.84
C ILE A 241 -16.08 6.82 9.69
N GLU A 242 -17.16 6.34 10.31
CA GLU A 242 -18.46 7.04 10.32
C GLU A 242 -18.33 8.47 10.81
N ARG A 243 -17.66 8.67 11.96
CA ARG A 243 -17.41 10.01 12.50
C ARG A 243 -16.62 10.88 11.52
N LEU A 244 -15.49 10.38 11.00
CA LEU A 244 -14.63 11.14 10.08
C LEU A 244 -15.32 11.49 8.77
N HIS A 245 -16.14 10.57 8.24
CA HIS A 245 -16.94 10.75 7.02
C HIS A 245 -18.04 11.81 7.19
N VAL A 246 -18.65 11.88 8.37
CA VAL A 246 -19.67 12.87 8.70
C VAL A 246 -19.07 14.24 9.01
N GLU A 247 -17.90 14.29 9.64
CA GLU A 247 -17.19 15.53 9.98
C GLU A 247 -16.58 16.24 8.76
N HIS A 248 -16.23 15.49 7.70
CA HIS A 248 -15.52 16.03 6.52
C HIS A 248 -16.23 15.72 5.19
N PRO A 249 -17.53 16.06 5.03
CA PRO A 249 -18.34 15.63 3.88
C PRO A 249 -17.76 16.04 2.52
N ASP A 250 -17.11 17.20 2.45
CA ASP A 250 -16.51 17.74 1.22
C ASP A 250 -15.28 16.95 0.75
N GLN A 251 -14.66 16.16 1.62
CA GLN A 251 -13.48 15.35 1.33
C GLN A 251 -13.80 13.88 1.07
N ASN A 252 -15.05 13.47 1.25
CA ASN A 252 -15.42 12.05 1.25
C ASN A 252 -14.98 11.34 -0.02
N ASP A 253 -15.27 11.91 -1.20
CA ASP A 253 -14.95 11.33 -2.51
C ASP A 253 -13.44 11.21 -2.82
N THR A 254 -12.58 11.81 -2.00
CA THR A 254 -11.12 11.80 -2.17
C THR A 254 -10.39 11.20 -0.97
N THR A 255 -11.11 10.62 0.00
CA THR A 255 -10.52 10.08 1.23
C THR A 255 -10.36 8.57 1.18
N VAL A 256 -9.16 8.12 1.54
CA VAL A 256 -8.89 6.73 1.91
C VAL A 256 -8.63 6.66 3.41
N TYR A 257 -9.32 5.73 4.07
CA TYR A 257 -9.18 5.45 5.48
C TYR A 257 -8.24 4.27 5.70
N MET A 258 -7.26 4.45 6.59
CA MET A 258 -6.22 3.44 6.86
C MET A 258 -6.08 3.21 8.35
N CYS A 259 -5.70 2.00 8.75
CA CYS A 259 -5.44 1.69 10.16
C CYS A 259 -4.02 1.19 10.38
N PRO A 260 -3.51 1.31 11.61
CA PRO A 260 -2.31 0.59 12.01
C PRO A 260 -2.59 -0.93 12.02
N ILE A 261 -1.56 -1.75 11.81
CA ILE A 261 -1.66 -3.22 11.87
C ILE A 261 -0.86 -3.78 13.04
N VAL A 262 -1.32 -4.89 13.60
CA VAL A 262 -0.66 -5.60 14.68
C VAL A 262 -0.76 -7.11 14.47
N PHE A 263 0.33 -7.82 14.71
CA PHE A 263 0.36 -9.28 14.73
C PHE A 263 0.24 -9.75 16.18
N ASP A 264 -0.97 -10.07 16.63
CA ASP A 264 -1.27 -10.37 18.04
C ASP A 264 -2.07 -11.66 18.23
N ARG A 265 -2.38 -12.40 17.15
CA ARG A 265 -3.22 -13.60 17.20
C ARG A 265 -2.46 -14.89 17.49
N ASN A 266 -1.34 -15.12 16.79
CA ASN A 266 -0.54 -16.36 16.87
C ASN A 266 0.97 -16.10 16.89
N LEU A 267 1.38 -14.88 17.23
CA LEU A 267 2.77 -14.43 17.17
C LEU A 267 3.74 -15.25 18.06
N HIS A 268 3.24 -15.81 19.15
CA HIS A 268 3.98 -16.69 20.06
C HIS A 268 4.29 -18.07 19.46
N HIS A 269 3.57 -18.48 18.41
CA HIS A 269 3.76 -19.78 17.74
C HIS A 269 4.72 -19.77 16.56
N VAL A 270 5.20 -18.58 16.14
CA VAL A 270 6.09 -18.47 14.98
C VAL A 270 7.57 -18.40 15.36
N PRO A 271 8.48 -18.91 14.49
CA PRO A 271 9.91 -18.77 14.66
C PRO A 271 10.35 -17.31 14.87
N LEU A 272 11.37 -17.08 15.71
CA LEU A 272 11.89 -15.73 15.98
C LEU A 272 12.27 -14.93 14.71
N PRO A 273 12.92 -15.51 13.68
CA PRO A 273 13.18 -14.77 12.44
C PRO A 273 11.90 -14.35 11.70
N VAL A 274 10.85 -15.18 11.72
CA VAL A 274 9.54 -14.86 11.13
C VAL A 274 8.89 -13.72 11.90
N ARG A 275 8.90 -13.85 13.23
CA ARG A 275 8.35 -12.86 14.15
C ARG A 275 8.97 -11.49 13.95
N THR A 276 10.30 -11.39 14.00
CA THR A 276 11.01 -10.12 13.82
C THR A 276 10.75 -9.49 12.45
N ALA A 277 10.65 -10.30 11.39
CA ALA A 277 10.30 -9.81 10.06
C ALA A 277 8.87 -9.26 9.97
N ASP A 278 7.89 -9.90 10.61
CA ASP A 278 6.50 -9.43 10.62
C ASP A 278 6.32 -8.14 11.42
N LEU A 279 7.03 -8.00 12.54
CA LEU A 279 7.06 -6.77 13.31
C LEU A 279 7.70 -5.62 12.52
N MET A 280 8.78 -5.89 11.78
CA MET A 280 9.39 -4.90 10.87
C MET A 280 8.44 -4.53 9.72
N TRP A 281 7.68 -5.50 9.19
CA TRP A 281 6.66 -5.27 8.17
C TRP A 281 5.54 -4.35 8.69
N ALA A 282 5.01 -4.63 9.89
CA ALA A 282 4.06 -3.75 10.57
C ALA A 282 4.67 -2.36 10.81
N GLY A 283 5.93 -2.30 11.24
CA GLY A 283 6.69 -1.06 11.41
C GLY A 283 6.76 -0.22 10.13
N ALA A 284 6.90 -0.85 8.96
CA ALA A 284 6.97 -0.14 7.69
C ALA A 284 5.67 0.63 7.39
N GLY A 285 4.51 0.00 7.56
CA GLY A 285 3.20 0.67 7.42
C GLY A 285 3.02 1.78 8.47
N LEU A 286 3.28 1.45 9.75
CA LEU A 286 3.21 2.38 10.88
C LEU A 286 4.08 3.63 10.70
N SER A 287 5.22 3.52 10.00
CA SER A 287 6.14 4.62 9.73
C SER A 287 5.55 5.80 8.96
N SER A 288 4.35 5.63 8.40
CA SER A 288 3.63 6.63 7.63
C SER A 288 2.41 7.21 8.36
N LEU A 289 2.06 6.75 9.57
CA LEU A 289 0.80 7.11 10.23
C LEU A 289 0.91 8.24 11.27
N TYR A 290 1.92 9.11 11.15
CA TYR A 290 2.09 10.30 12.00
C TYR A 290 1.34 11.50 11.40
N GLY A 291 0.91 12.47 12.22
CA GLY A 291 -0.02 13.54 11.82
C GLY A 291 0.46 14.47 10.69
N GLY A 292 1.76 14.47 10.38
CA GLY A 292 2.35 15.24 9.27
C GLY A 292 2.56 14.45 7.98
N SER A 293 2.15 13.17 7.93
CA SER A 293 2.32 12.34 6.74
C SER A 293 1.19 12.57 5.75
N THR A 294 1.53 12.91 4.51
CA THR A 294 0.55 13.13 3.43
C THR A 294 0.38 11.92 2.51
N VAL A 295 1.29 10.95 2.61
CA VAL A 295 1.29 9.73 1.80
C VAL A 295 1.50 8.54 2.74
N CYS A 296 0.42 7.79 2.95
CA CYS A 296 0.41 6.57 3.74
C CYS A 296 -0.05 5.47 2.79
N ILE A 297 0.74 4.41 2.64
CA ILE A 297 0.35 3.25 1.81
C ILE A 297 -0.28 2.24 2.77
N PRO A 298 -1.50 1.74 2.49
CA PRO A 298 -2.16 0.81 3.37
C PRO A 298 -1.40 -0.52 3.40
N THR A 299 -1.60 -1.29 4.47
CA THR A 299 -1.05 -2.63 4.59
C THR A 299 -2.19 -3.56 4.97
N SER A 300 -2.65 -4.38 4.03
CA SER A 300 -3.76 -5.33 4.12
C SER A 300 -5.18 -4.75 4.29
N VAL A 301 -5.40 -3.75 5.16
CA VAL A 301 -6.73 -3.20 5.45
C VAL A 301 -6.83 -1.74 5.07
N TYR A 302 -7.88 -1.39 4.33
CA TYR A 302 -8.22 -0.01 4.00
C TYR A 302 -9.71 0.12 3.67
N SER A 303 -10.21 1.35 3.79
CA SER A 303 -11.57 1.69 3.36
C SER A 303 -11.57 2.93 2.47
N LEU A 304 -12.48 2.99 1.52
CA LEU A 304 -12.63 4.12 0.59
C LEU A 304 -14.08 4.22 0.11
N PRO A 305 -14.58 5.41 -0.27
CA PRO A 305 -15.95 5.55 -0.74
C PRO A 305 -16.14 4.80 -2.07
N MET A 306 -17.35 4.29 -2.29
CA MET A 306 -17.72 3.58 -3.52
C MET A 306 -17.56 4.47 -4.76
N THR A 307 -17.79 5.78 -4.63
CA THR A 307 -17.55 6.76 -5.71
C THR A 307 -16.09 6.78 -6.16
N LEU A 308 -15.13 6.68 -5.24
CA LEU A 308 -13.70 6.61 -5.59
C LEU A 308 -13.35 5.25 -6.21
N VAL A 309 -13.93 4.16 -5.73
CA VAL A 309 -13.81 2.82 -6.35
C VAL A 309 -14.25 2.88 -7.81
N GLU A 310 -15.40 3.47 -8.09
CA GLU A 310 -15.93 3.61 -9.46
C GLU A 310 -15.10 4.57 -10.31
N HIS A 311 -14.64 5.68 -9.72
CA HIS A 311 -13.79 6.66 -10.39
C HIS A 311 -12.51 6.03 -10.95
N VAL A 312 -11.90 5.10 -10.21
CA VAL A 312 -10.71 4.37 -10.66
C VAL A 312 -11.04 3.09 -11.43
N GLY A 313 -12.31 2.70 -11.54
CA GLY A 313 -12.73 1.46 -12.22
C GLY A 313 -12.45 0.17 -11.43
N GLY A 314 -12.39 0.25 -10.10
CA GLY A 314 -12.15 -0.88 -9.19
C GLY A 314 -10.71 -1.39 -9.18
N TRP A 315 -10.54 -2.65 -8.79
CA TRP A 315 -9.25 -3.32 -8.71
C TRP A 315 -8.76 -3.80 -10.06
N ASP A 316 -7.46 -3.62 -10.31
CA ASP A 316 -6.80 -4.06 -11.55
C ASP A 316 -6.53 -5.56 -11.51
N ARG A 317 -6.74 -6.19 -12.67
CA ARG A 317 -6.78 -7.65 -12.85
C ARG A 317 -5.54 -8.17 -13.57
N ASP A 318 -4.57 -7.32 -13.85
CA ASP A 318 -3.36 -7.71 -14.56
C ASP A 318 -2.31 -8.30 -13.59
N PRO A 319 -1.31 -9.05 -14.11
CA PRO A 319 -0.27 -9.66 -13.28
C PRO A 319 0.61 -8.68 -12.49
N GLY A 320 0.56 -7.37 -12.79
CA GLY A 320 1.29 -6.34 -12.08
C GLY A 320 0.69 -5.97 -10.73
N ALA A 321 -0.62 -6.18 -10.53
CA ALA A 321 -1.36 -5.78 -9.34
C ALA A 321 -1.36 -6.86 -8.24
N ILE A 322 -0.18 -7.37 -7.87
CA ILE A 322 -0.05 -8.45 -6.87
C ILE A 322 -0.25 -7.95 -5.44
N GLY A 323 0.29 -6.77 -5.11
CA GLY A 323 0.04 -6.07 -3.84
C GLY A 323 -1.13 -5.12 -4.01
N GLU A 324 -2.35 -5.66 -3.92
CA GLU A 324 -3.57 -4.95 -4.31
C GLU A 324 -3.84 -3.70 -3.48
N ASP A 325 -3.42 -3.70 -2.22
CA ASP A 325 -3.55 -2.59 -1.27
C ASP A 325 -2.74 -1.36 -1.70
N MET A 326 -1.44 -1.54 -1.94
CA MET A 326 -0.55 -0.50 -2.47
C MET A 326 -0.96 -0.11 -3.89
N HIS A 327 -1.30 -1.08 -4.73
CA HIS A 327 -1.70 -0.82 -6.11
C HIS A 327 -2.95 0.05 -6.18
N MET A 328 -3.99 -0.28 -5.42
CA MET A 328 -5.23 0.49 -5.33
C MET A 328 -4.96 1.90 -4.79
N TYR A 329 -4.11 2.03 -3.78
CA TYR A 329 -3.71 3.34 -3.27
C TYR A 329 -3.03 4.21 -4.34
N ILE A 330 -2.05 3.67 -5.05
CA ILE A 330 -1.33 4.37 -6.12
C ILE A 330 -2.29 4.76 -7.25
N LYS A 331 -3.24 3.89 -7.57
CA LYS A 331 -4.27 4.15 -8.59
C LYS A 331 -5.14 5.34 -8.20
N CYS A 332 -5.69 5.36 -6.98
CA CYS A 332 -6.44 6.50 -6.44
C CYS A 332 -5.59 7.77 -6.37
N PHE A 333 -4.32 7.65 -5.98
CA PHE A 333 -3.38 8.76 -5.88
C PHE A 333 -3.20 9.47 -7.22
N PHE A 334 -2.92 8.72 -8.30
CA PHE A 334 -2.72 9.31 -9.62
C PHE A 334 -4.02 9.75 -10.30
N ALA A 335 -5.14 9.07 -10.03
CA ALA A 335 -6.46 9.52 -10.51
C ALA A 335 -6.75 10.95 -10.02
N LEU A 336 -6.46 11.23 -8.74
CA LEU A 336 -6.63 12.53 -8.10
C LEU A 336 -5.41 13.47 -8.23
N SER A 337 -4.49 13.18 -9.15
CA SER A 337 -3.30 14.01 -9.43
C SER A 337 -2.41 14.29 -8.20
N GLY A 338 -2.32 13.33 -7.28
CA GLY A 338 -1.58 13.42 -6.03
C GLY A 338 -2.32 14.08 -4.87
N ASN A 339 -3.59 14.44 -5.06
CA ASN A 339 -4.45 15.08 -4.03
C ASN A 339 -5.35 14.06 -3.30
N LEU A 340 -4.88 12.81 -3.14
CA LEU A 340 -5.58 11.80 -2.35
C LEU A 340 -5.47 12.15 -0.87
N ASN A 341 -6.61 12.30 -0.21
CA ASN A 341 -6.69 12.54 1.22
C ASN A 341 -6.55 11.21 1.97
N VAL A 342 -5.79 11.19 3.06
CA VAL A 342 -5.64 10.00 3.90
C VAL A 342 -6.06 10.31 5.32
N GLN A 343 -6.96 9.49 5.85
CA GLN A 343 -7.43 9.60 7.23
C GLN A 343 -7.03 8.34 8.01
N VAL A 344 -6.27 8.52 9.09
CA VAL A 344 -5.85 7.42 9.94
C VAL A 344 -6.97 7.08 10.94
N VAL A 345 -7.43 5.84 10.88
CA VAL A 345 -8.34 5.21 11.82
C VAL A 345 -7.50 4.58 12.92
N TYR A 346 -7.52 5.17 14.12
CA TYR A 346 -6.72 4.73 15.25
C TYR A 346 -7.38 3.55 15.98
N ALA A 347 -7.64 2.49 15.22
CA ALA A 347 -8.08 1.18 15.68
C ALA A 347 -7.28 0.15 14.89
N ALA A 348 -6.43 -0.62 15.58
CA ALA A 348 -5.51 -1.52 14.90
C ALA A 348 -6.23 -2.74 14.31
N ALA A 349 -5.84 -3.12 13.08
CA ALA A 349 -6.24 -4.39 12.49
C ALA A 349 -5.38 -5.51 13.10
N SER A 350 -6.04 -6.46 13.76
CA SER A 350 -5.41 -7.63 14.39
C SER A 350 -5.23 -8.74 13.36
N GLN A 351 -3.99 -9.13 13.11
CA GLN A 351 -3.60 -10.06 12.05
C GLN A 351 -2.94 -11.33 12.60
N CYS A 352 -2.98 -12.40 11.80
CA CYS A 352 -2.17 -13.59 12.05
C CYS A 352 -0.83 -13.50 11.33
N ASN A 353 0.21 -13.99 11.98
CA ASN A 353 1.46 -14.36 11.33
C ASN A 353 1.24 -15.61 10.47
N VAL A 354 2.10 -15.80 9.48
CA VAL A 354 2.17 -17.07 8.75
C VAL A 354 2.78 -18.13 9.66
N SER A 355 2.02 -19.20 9.89
CA SER A 355 2.41 -20.30 10.76
C SER A 355 2.11 -21.65 10.12
N SER A 356 2.90 -22.66 10.49
CA SER A 356 2.64 -24.06 10.19
C SER A 356 2.19 -24.76 11.47
N ASP A 357 1.14 -25.58 11.39
CA ASP A 357 0.66 -26.36 12.53
C ASP A 357 1.44 -27.68 12.74
N VAL A 358 2.39 -27.99 11.85
CA VAL A 358 3.31 -29.12 12.02
C VAL A 358 4.18 -28.86 13.26
N GLN A 359 4.36 -29.88 14.11
CA GLN A 359 5.15 -29.74 15.35
C GLN A 359 6.65 -29.99 15.13
N GLY A 360 7.46 -29.49 16.07
CA GLY A 360 8.90 -29.72 16.14
C GLY A 360 9.71 -29.02 15.03
N LEU A 361 10.91 -29.55 14.75
CA LEU A 361 11.84 -28.96 13.78
C LEU A 361 11.25 -28.87 12.36
N LYS A 362 10.44 -29.85 11.96
CA LYS A 362 9.77 -29.85 10.65
C LYS A 362 8.83 -28.65 10.52
N GLY A 363 8.04 -28.37 11.55
CA GLY A 363 7.17 -27.21 11.60
C GLY A 363 7.90 -25.88 11.62
N TYR A 364 9.00 -25.82 12.37
CA TYR A 364 9.87 -24.65 12.39
C TYR A 364 10.40 -24.31 10.99
N LEU A 365 10.92 -25.30 10.26
CA LEU A 365 11.42 -25.13 8.90
C LEU A 365 10.30 -24.80 7.91
N ASP A 366 9.13 -25.43 8.05
CA ASP A 366 7.98 -25.14 7.20
C ASP A 366 7.46 -23.71 7.42
N GLY A 367 7.43 -23.23 8.67
CA GLY A 367 7.10 -21.84 9.00
C GLY A 367 8.07 -20.83 8.36
N ILE A 368 9.37 -21.10 8.38
CA ILE A 368 10.38 -20.29 7.66
C ILE A 368 10.09 -20.30 6.14
N CYS A 369 9.85 -21.47 5.56
CA CYS A 369 9.58 -21.58 4.11
C CYS A 369 8.28 -20.86 3.72
N ALA A 370 7.22 -21.00 4.51
CA ALA A 370 5.94 -20.35 4.28
C ALA A 370 6.08 -18.83 4.36
N ARG A 371 6.79 -18.32 5.38
CA ARG A 371 7.06 -16.88 5.49
C ARG A 371 7.92 -16.34 4.35
N TYR A 372 8.89 -17.12 3.86
CA TYR A 372 9.71 -16.74 2.70
C TYR A 372 8.85 -16.60 1.43
N ARG A 373 7.93 -17.53 1.19
CA ARG A 373 6.98 -17.42 0.07
C ARG A 373 6.13 -16.16 0.19
N GLN A 374 5.64 -15.84 1.39
CA GLN A 374 4.91 -14.58 1.62
C GLN A 374 5.78 -13.34 1.39
N ALA A 375 7.01 -13.33 1.89
CA ALA A 375 7.96 -12.23 1.67
C ALA A 375 8.18 -11.98 0.17
N LEU A 376 8.38 -13.05 -0.59
CA LEU A 376 8.59 -12.98 -2.02
C LEU A 376 7.37 -12.38 -2.74
N ARG A 377 6.14 -12.70 -2.31
CA ARG A 377 4.91 -12.07 -2.83
C ARG A 377 4.87 -10.58 -2.56
N HIS A 378 5.20 -10.16 -1.34
CA HIS A 378 5.27 -8.73 -1.02
C HIS A 378 6.30 -8.01 -1.90
N MET A 379 7.44 -8.65 -2.19
CA MET A 379 8.49 -8.07 -3.03
C MET A 379 8.15 -8.08 -4.54
N TRP A 380 7.27 -8.98 -5.01
CA TRP A 380 6.69 -8.85 -6.36
C TRP A 380 5.88 -7.56 -6.52
N GLY A 381 5.41 -6.95 -5.43
CA GLY A 381 4.82 -5.62 -5.42
C GLY A 381 5.76 -4.51 -5.92
N SER A 382 7.07 -4.78 -6.08
CA SER A 382 8.01 -3.82 -6.70
C SER A 382 7.62 -3.41 -8.13
N LEU A 383 6.78 -4.20 -8.81
CA LEU A 383 6.10 -3.88 -10.07
C LEU A 383 5.32 -2.56 -10.01
N ASP A 384 4.81 -2.17 -8.85
CA ASP A 384 4.08 -0.93 -8.65
C ASP A 384 4.95 0.32 -8.79
N THR A 385 6.27 0.19 -8.66
CA THR A 385 7.16 1.30 -9.05
C THR A 385 7.04 1.58 -10.54
N GLY A 386 7.06 0.52 -11.36
CA GLY A 386 6.87 0.65 -12.80
C GLY A 386 5.49 1.22 -13.13
N PHE A 387 4.46 0.77 -12.42
CA PHE A 387 3.11 1.31 -12.55
C PHE A 387 3.05 2.81 -12.20
N ALA A 388 3.62 3.22 -11.07
CA ALA A 388 3.67 4.62 -10.64
C ALA A 388 4.40 5.51 -11.65
N VAL A 389 5.50 5.03 -12.25
CA VAL A 389 6.20 5.72 -13.35
C VAL A 389 5.25 5.93 -14.52
N ARG A 390 4.58 4.88 -15.01
CA ARG A 390 3.62 4.97 -16.12
C ARG A 390 2.48 5.95 -15.80
N GLN A 391 1.90 5.86 -14.60
CA GLN A 391 0.81 6.74 -14.16
C GLN A 391 1.25 8.21 -14.02
N THR A 392 2.50 8.45 -13.65
CA THR A 392 3.09 9.81 -13.61
C THR A 392 3.10 10.43 -15.00
N PHE A 393 3.55 9.69 -16.02
CA PHE A 393 3.53 10.17 -17.41
C PHE A 393 2.10 10.42 -17.92
N GLU A 394 1.16 9.51 -17.65
CA GLU A 394 -0.24 9.70 -18.05
C GLU A 394 -0.88 10.88 -17.32
N MET A 395 -0.59 11.10 -16.03
CA MET A 395 -1.03 12.29 -15.30
C MET A 395 -0.49 13.57 -15.95
N PHE A 396 0.81 13.67 -16.24
CA PHE A 396 1.38 14.85 -16.91
C PHE A 396 0.78 15.10 -18.29
N LYS A 397 0.52 14.02 -19.04
CA LYS A 397 -0.12 14.10 -20.36
C LYS A 397 -1.56 14.61 -20.26
N ARG A 398 -2.36 14.09 -19.32
CA ARG A 398 -3.73 14.59 -19.04
C ARG A 398 -3.73 16.07 -18.70
N HIS A 399 -2.86 16.52 -17.80
CA HIS A 399 -2.73 17.93 -17.43
C HIS A 399 -2.28 18.82 -18.60
N THR A 400 -1.30 18.37 -19.40
CA THR A 400 -0.82 19.11 -20.58
C THR A 400 -1.92 19.25 -21.63
N GLN A 401 -2.70 18.19 -21.86
CA GLN A 401 -3.84 18.23 -22.79
C GLN A 401 -4.95 19.15 -22.28
N ALA A 402 -5.28 19.10 -20.99
CA ALA A 402 -6.26 20.00 -20.37
C ALA A 402 -5.83 21.47 -20.46
N SER A 403 -4.55 21.78 -20.23
CA SER A 403 -4.01 23.14 -20.41
C SER A 403 -4.11 23.60 -21.87
N ARG A 404 -3.88 22.71 -22.85
CA ARG A 404 -4.02 23.04 -24.28
C ARG A 404 -5.48 23.25 -24.69
N ALA A 405 -6.40 22.43 -24.20
CA ALA A 405 -7.84 22.56 -24.46
C ALA A 405 -8.44 23.85 -23.87
N ARG A 406 -7.89 24.38 -22.77
CA ARG A 406 -8.26 25.72 -22.27
C ARG A 406 -7.78 26.86 -23.17
N VAL A 407 -6.86 26.60 -24.09
CA VAL A 407 -6.24 27.59 -25.00
C VAL A 407 -6.84 27.47 -26.42
N ASP A 408 -8.14 27.17 -26.54
CA ASP A 408 -8.85 27.17 -27.82
C ASP A 408 -8.87 28.58 -28.45
N LEU A 409 -7.77 28.93 -29.12
CA LEU A 409 -7.77 29.91 -30.19
C LEU A 409 -8.60 29.34 -31.36
N PRO A 410 -9.50 30.13 -31.96
CA PRO A 410 -10.26 29.66 -33.11
C PRO A 410 -9.33 29.23 -34.25
N LEU A 411 -9.76 28.28 -35.09
CA LEU A 411 -9.03 27.78 -36.26
C LEU A 411 -8.64 28.89 -37.28
N SER A 412 -9.23 30.08 -37.17
CA SER A 412 -8.90 31.28 -37.92
C SER A 412 -7.73 32.09 -37.34
N ALA A 413 -7.16 31.67 -36.19
CA ALA A 413 -6.00 32.33 -35.62
C ALA A 413 -4.76 32.15 -36.51
N PRO A 414 -4.03 33.24 -36.83
CA PRO A 414 -2.77 33.24 -37.58
C PRO A 414 -1.86 32.07 -37.21
N LYS A 415 -1.74 31.07 -38.10
CA LYS A 415 -0.94 29.86 -37.83
C LYS A 415 0.57 30.08 -38.01
N TYR A 416 0.95 31.18 -38.66
CA TYR A 416 2.34 31.53 -38.97
C TYR A 416 2.67 32.96 -38.49
N VAL A 417 3.93 33.19 -38.11
CA VAL A 417 4.44 34.49 -37.62
C VAL A 417 4.16 35.63 -38.61
N VAL A 418 4.11 35.32 -39.91
CA VAL A 418 3.85 36.30 -40.98
C VAL A 418 2.42 36.86 -40.92
N ASP A 419 1.45 36.06 -40.47
CA ASP A 419 0.06 36.47 -40.30
C ASP A 419 -0.13 37.29 -38.99
N VAL A 420 0.67 37.00 -37.96
CA VAL A 420 0.74 37.81 -36.72
C VAL A 420 1.26 39.23 -37.02
N VAL A 421 2.25 39.36 -37.90
CA VAL A 421 2.80 40.66 -38.34
C VAL A 421 1.79 41.48 -39.14
N LYS A 422 0.91 40.85 -39.93
CA LYS A 422 -0.20 41.54 -40.62
C LYS A 422 -1.25 42.06 -39.63
N VAL A 423 -1.56 41.31 -38.57
CA VAL A 423 -2.55 41.70 -37.55
C VAL A 423 -2.01 42.83 -36.65
N LEU A 424 -0.73 42.80 -36.31
CA LEU A 424 -0.08 43.85 -35.48
C LEU A 424 -0.03 45.23 -36.15
N LYS A 425 -0.14 45.32 -37.48
CA LYS A 425 -0.27 46.62 -38.18
C LYS A 425 -1.57 47.37 -37.84
N ASN A 426 -2.58 46.67 -37.32
CA ASN A 426 -3.87 47.27 -36.94
C ASN A 426 -4.03 47.47 -35.42
N GLY A 427 -2.96 47.29 -34.64
CA GLY A 427 -2.91 47.52 -33.20
C GLY A 427 -2.54 46.27 -32.37
N PRO A 428 -1.98 46.43 -31.16
CA PRO A 428 -1.50 45.32 -30.36
C PRO A 428 -2.67 44.57 -29.69
N LEU A 429 -2.89 43.31 -30.07
CA LEU A 429 -3.73 42.37 -29.32
C LEU A 429 -2.84 41.50 -28.45
N THR A 430 -2.94 41.65 -27.13
CA THR A 430 -2.42 40.67 -26.17
C THR A 430 -3.45 39.56 -25.97
N ALA A 431 -2.98 38.33 -25.78
CA ALA A 431 -3.76 37.09 -25.72
C ALA A 431 -4.79 37.00 -24.56
N CYS A 432 -4.95 38.07 -23.77
CA CYS A 432 -5.83 38.14 -22.61
C CYS A 432 -6.81 39.33 -22.68
N SER A 433 -7.38 39.66 -23.84
CA SER A 433 -8.40 40.72 -23.93
C SER A 433 -9.78 40.20 -24.31
N ALA A 434 -10.81 40.81 -23.71
CA ALA A 434 -12.24 40.58 -23.91
C ALA A 434 -12.76 40.93 -25.33
N ASN A 435 -11.87 41.19 -26.29
CA ASN A 435 -12.21 41.71 -27.63
C ASN A 435 -12.53 40.63 -28.67
N TRP A 436 -12.44 39.34 -28.34
CA TRP A 436 -12.87 38.28 -29.27
C TRP A 436 -14.36 38.38 -29.62
N THR A 437 -15.20 38.80 -28.67
CA THR A 437 -16.63 39.04 -28.92
C THR A 437 -16.84 40.17 -29.93
N ALA A 438 -16.02 41.23 -29.87
CA ALA A 438 -16.05 42.32 -30.86
C ALA A 438 -15.58 41.85 -32.25
N PHE A 439 -14.57 40.98 -32.32
CA PHE A 439 -14.09 40.38 -33.57
C PHE A 439 -15.18 39.54 -34.26
N TYR A 440 -15.87 38.65 -33.54
CA TYR A 440 -16.97 37.84 -34.10
C TYR A 440 -18.16 38.70 -34.56
N THR A 441 -18.50 39.74 -33.79
CA THR A 441 -19.58 40.67 -34.14
C THR A 441 -19.24 41.50 -35.39
N SER A 442 -17.98 41.88 -35.57
CA SER A 442 -17.52 42.66 -36.73
C SER A 442 -17.33 41.85 -38.02
N THR A 443 -17.12 40.53 -37.91
CA THR A 443 -16.81 39.66 -39.06
C THR A 443 -17.98 38.75 -39.46
N GLY A 444 -19.07 38.71 -38.69
CA GLY A 444 -20.25 37.89 -38.99
C GLY A 444 -20.05 36.37 -38.79
N LEU A 445 -18.94 35.94 -38.19
CA LEU A 445 -18.64 34.55 -37.90
C LEU A 445 -19.33 34.12 -36.59
N ASP A 446 -20.30 33.22 -36.69
CA ASP A 446 -21.08 32.74 -35.56
C ASP A 446 -20.27 31.79 -34.66
N LYS A 447 -20.43 31.92 -33.33
CA LYS A 447 -19.75 31.10 -32.31
C LYS A 447 -20.11 29.61 -32.42
N SER A 448 -21.17 29.26 -33.15
CA SER A 448 -21.68 27.91 -33.33
C SER A 448 -20.79 26.99 -34.19
N LEU A 449 -19.77 27.54 -34.88
CA LEU A 449 -18.91 26.79 -35.80
C LEU A 449 -17.66 26.16 -35.17
N THR A 450 -17.46 26.25 -33.85
CA THR A 450 -16.41 25.49 -33.16
C THR A 450 -16.85 24.03 -32.98
N PRO A 451 -16.25 23.05 -33.67
CA PRO A 451 -16.61 21.64 -33.46
C PRO A 451 -16.21 21.26 -32.03
N LYS A 452 -17.16 20.81 -31.21
CA LYS A 452 -16.88 20.16 -29.92
C LYS A 452 -16.04 18.90 -30.20
N PRO A 453 -14.81 18.77 -29.71
CA PRO A 453 -14.06 17.54 -29.86
C PRO A 453 -14.79 16.41 -29.13
N ALA A 454 -15.18 15.36 -29.86
CA ALA A 454 -15.67 14.13 -29.26
C ALA A 454 -14.53 13.47 -28.48
N ASN A 455 -14.74 13.21 -27.18
CA ASN A 455 -13.79 12.65 -26.19
C ASN A 455 -12.77 13.61 -25.58
N ILE A 456 -13.22 14.69 -24.93
CA ILE A 456 -12.39 15.36 -23.92
C ILE A 456 -12.60 14.62 -22.59
N GLU A 457 -11.57 13.91 -22.11
CA GLU A 457 -11.54 13.51 -20.70
C GLU A 457 -11.73 14.76 -19.83
N PRO A 458 -12.57 14.73 -18.79
CA PRO A 458 -12.81 15.89 -17.94
C PRO A 458 -11.47 16.48 -17.48
N ALA A 459 -11.33 17.80 -17.58
CA ALA A 459 -10.13 18.47 -17.09
C ALA A 459 -9.93 18.10 -15.60
N PRO A 460 -8.71 17.81 -15.15
CA PRO A 460 -8.46 17.49 -13.75
C PRO A 460 -8.99 18.61 -12.84
N SER A 461 -9.72 18.23 -11.79
CA SER A 461 -10.34 19.18 -10.85
C SER A 461 -9.30 19.99 -10.06
N MET A 462 -8.13 19.40 -9.82
CA MET A 462 -7.05 19.96 -9.01
C MET A 462 -5.70 19.89 -9.74
N PRO A 463 -4.77 20.83 -9.49
CA PRO A 463 -3.42 20.78 -10.03
C PRO A 463 -2.62 19.58 -9.47
N ILE A 464 -1.52 19.23 -10.15
CA ILE A 464 -0.62 18.16 -9.69
C ILE A 464 0.03 18.55 -8.35
N HIS A 465 -0.18 17.71 -7.33
CA HIS A 465 0.42 17.92 -6.02
C HIS A 465 1.87 17.39 -5.96
N LYS A 466 2.81 18.23 -6.40
CA LYS A 466 4.23 17.85 -6.57
C LYS A 466 4.91 17.28 -5.30
N ALA A 467 4.63 17.85 -4.13
CA ALA A 467 5.24 17.38 -2.88
C ALA A 467 4.82 15.95 -2.55
N ASN A 468 3.52 15.65 -2.56
CA ASN A 468 2.99 14.29 -2.44
C ASN A 468 3.56 13.32 -3.49
N VAL A 469 3.72 13.75 -4.75
CA VAL A 469 4.35 12.89 -5.77
C VAL A 469 5.78 12.54 -5.35
N LEU A 470 6.58 13.52 -4.90
CA LEU A 470 7.92 13.28 -4.39
C LEU A 470 7.91 12.34 -3.16
N THR A 471 7.01 12.57 -2.22
CA THR A 471 6.84 11.72 -1.03
C THR A 471 6.49 10.28 -1.42
N LEU A 472 5.59 10.07 -2.40
CA LEU A 472 5.25 8.74 -2.90
C LEU A 472 6.49 8.04 -3.46
N TYR A 473 7.28 8.71 -4.30
CA TYR A 473 8.52 8.13 -4.83
C TYR A 473 9.55 7.84 -3.75
N GLN A 474 9.63 8.64 -2.69
CA GLN A 474 10.46 8.33 -1.53
C GLN A 474 9.96 7.04 -0.83
N ARG A 475 8.65 6.85 -0.65
CA ARG A 475 8.10 5.62 -0.04
C ARG A 475 8.35 4.39 -0.93
N LEU A 476 8.18 4.53 -2.24
CA LEU A 476 8.51 3.47 -3.20
C LEU A 476 10.01 3.14 -3.19
N PHE A 477 10.87 4.16 -3.04
CA PHE A 477 12.32 3.95 -2.90
C PHE A 477 12.66 3.16 -1.63
N GLU A 478 12.10 3.58 -0.48
CA GLU A 478 12.30 2.90 0.80
C GLU A 478 11.79 1.45 0.79
N ALA A 479 10.68 1.17 0.09
CA ALA A 479 10.10 -0.16 0.01
C ALA A 479 10.82 -1.08 -0.99
N HIS A 480 11.12 -0.60 -2.21
CA HIS A 480 11.53 -1.46 -3.32
C HIS A 480 13.03 -1.43 -3.66
N PHE A 481 13.75 -0.40 -3.21
CA PHE A 481 15.15 -0.18 -3.61
C PHE A 481 16.10 -0.25 -2.42
N LEU A 482 15.77 0.47 -1.34
CA LEU A 482 16.64 0.62 -0.17
C LEU A 482 17.08 -0.73 0.43
N PRO A 483 16.21 -1.75 0.63
CA PRO A 483 16.64 -3.02 1.22
C PRO A 483 17.70 -3.75 0.38
N ILE A 484 17.55 -3.76 -0.95
CA ILE A 484 18.48 -4.43 -1.85
C ILE A 484 19.78 -3.64 -1.97
N HIS A 485 19.67 -2.33 -2.20
CA HIS A 485 20.85 -1.48 -2.39
C HIS A 485 21.72 -1.45 -1.13
N LEU A 486 21.11 -1.35 0.05
CA LEU A 486 21.82 -1.40 1.32
C LEU A 486 22.48 -2.76 1.51
N ALA A 487 21.79 -3.89 1.27
CA ALA A 487 22.37 -5.22 1.40
C ALA A 487 23.56 -5.46 0.45
N VAL A 488 23.44 -5.04 -0.82
CA VAL A 488 24.50 -5.18 -1.83
C VAL A 488 25.72 -4.35 -1.46
N ILE A 489 25.54 -3.07 -1.11
CA ILE A 489 26.65 -2.20 -0.72
C ILE A 489 27.30 -2.71 0.56
N LEU A 490 26.52 -3.07 1.59
CA LEU A 490 27.06 -3.57 2.85
C LEU A 490 27.91 -4.83 2.68
N THR A 491 27.41 -5.79 1.89
CA THR A 491 28.11 -7.06 1.68
C THR A 491 29.41 -6.81 0.93
N THR A 492 29.36 -6.06 -0.16
CA THR A 492 30.52 -5.81 -1.02
C THR A 492 31.56 -4.89 -0.36
N SER A 493 31.13 -3.85 0.35
CA SER A 493 32.05 -2.96 1.07
C SER A 493 32.73 -3.67 2.23
N SER A 494 32.03 -4.56 2.93
CA SER A 494 32.63 -5.37 4.01
C SER A 494 33.71 -6.31 3.47
N ILE A 495 33.44 -6.99 2.34
CA ILE A 495 34.44 -7.83 1.66
C ILE A 495 35.65 -6.98 1.20
N PHE A 496 35.39 -5.81 0.62
CA PHE A 496 36.45 -4.92 0.17
C PHE A 496 37.37 -4.46 1.32
N SER A 497 36.79 -4.00 2.44
CA SER A 497 37.55 -3.58 3.62
C SER A 497 38.33 -4.70 4.30
N LEU A 498 37.95 -5.97 4.11
CA LEU A 498 38.72 -7.12 4.60
C LEU A 498 39.98 -7.38 3.75
N HIS A 499 39.95 -7.04 2.46
CA HIS A 499 41.04 -7.34 1.52
C HIS A 499 41.95 -6.13 1.21
N VAL A 500 41.45 -4.91 1.38
CA VAL A 500 42.19 -3.67 1.07
C VAL A 500 42.51 -2.91 2.36
N PRO A 501 43.80 -2.80 2.75
CA PRO A 501 44.21 -1.97 3.87
C PRO A 501 43.78 -0.51 3.72
N GLY A 502 43.32 0.12 4.81
CA GLY A 502 42.77 1.48 4.78
C GLY A 502 43.70 2.56 4.19
N PHE A 503 45.02 2.42 4.35
CA PHE A 503 46.00 3.36 3.79
C PHE A 503 46.10 3.33 2.25
N LEU A 504 45.59 2.27 1.60
CA LEU A 504 45.51 2.16 0.15
C LEU A 504 44.20 2.75 -0.41
N MET A 505 43.26 3.10 0.46
CA MET A 505 41.96 3.61 0.07
C MET A 505 41.99 5.13 -0.08
N PRO A 506 41.34 5.71 -1.10
CA PRO A 506 41.10 7.14 -1.14
C PRO A 506 40.38 7.64 0.11
N GLU A 507 40.82 8.78 0.65
CA GLU A 507 40.34 9.32 1.93
C GLU A 507 38.82 9.50 1.97
N VAL A 508 38.21 10.03 0.90
CA VAL A 508 36.76 10.23 0.79
C VAL A 508 35.98 8.90 0.85
N LEU A 509 36.55 7.81 0.32
CA LEU A 509 35.94 6.49 0.39
C LEU A 509 36.06 5.91 1.79
N HIS A 510 37.22 6.05 2.43
CA HIS A 510 37.44 5.62 3.81
C HIS A 510 36.46 6.31 4.77
N ILE A 511 36.36 7.64 4.71
CA ILE A 511 35.44 8.43 5.54
C ILE A 511 33.99 7.98 5.34
N ALA A 512 33.56 7.72 4.09
CA ALA A 512 32.21 7.29 3.80
C ALA A 512 31.90 5.90 4.40
N LEU A 513 32.84 4.97 4.34
CA LEU A 513 32.68 3.63 4.94
C LEU A 513 32.71 3.65 6.47
N ASP A 514 33.56 4.49 7.07
CA ASP A 514 33.58 4.69 8.53
C ASP A 514 32.27 5.30 9.02
N PHE A 515 31.79 6.35 8.34
CA PHE A 515 30.48 6.97 8.63
C PHE A 515 29.35 5.94 8.51
N ALA A 516 29.36 5.12 7.45
CA ALA A 516 28.40 4.02 7.29
C ALA A 516 28.49 2.99 8.44
N GLY A 517 29.70 2.73 8.97
CA GLY A 517 29.91 1.93 10.19
C GLY A 517 29.16 2.48 11.40
N TRP A 518 29.31 3.77 11.68
CA TRP A 518 28.58 4.44 12.77
C TRP A 518 27.07 4.46 12.54
N CYS A 519 26.64 4.69 11.29
CA CYS A 519 25.22 4.65 10.96
C CYS A 519 24.60 3.28 11.19
N ARG A 520 25.33 2.18 10.91
CA ARG A 520 24.85 0.82 11.21
C ARG A 520 24.64 0.61 12.69
N LEU A 521 25.60 1.03 13.53
CA LEU A 521 25.45 0.93 14.98
C LEU A 521 24.25 1.75 15.47
N ALA A 522 24.13 2.99 15.01
CA ALA A 522 23.00 3.86 15.35
C ALA A 522 21.66 3.27 14.90
N GLY A 523 21.57 2.77 13.66
CA GLY A 523 20.39 2.13 13.11
C GLY A 523 20.00 0.85 13.86
N PHE A 524 20.98 0.04 14.25
CA PHE A 524 20.76 -1.15 15.08
C PHE A 524 20.17 -0.78 16.44
N LEU A 525 20.79 0.16 17.17
CA LEU A 525 20.30 0.63 18.46
C LEU A 525 18.89 1.22 18.36
N LEU A 526 18.64 2.01 17.32
CA LEU A 526 17.34 2.62 17.09
C LEU A 526 16.26 1.59 16.75
N MET A 527 16.62 0.52 16.04
CA MET A 527 15.73 -0.62 15.81
C MET A 527 15.39 -1.35 17.12
N LEU A 528 16.35 -1.51 18.04
CA LEU A 528 16.05 -2.05 19.38
C LEU A 528 15.08 -1.15 20.15
N CYS A 529 15.26 0.17 20.08
CA CYS A 529 14.29 1.13 20.64
C CYS A 529 12.91 1.01 19.99
N PHE A 530 12.85 0.80 18.67
CA PHE A 530 11.61 0.50 17.96
C PHE A 530 10.94 -0.76 18.50
N PHE A 531 11.65 -1.88 18.62
CA PHE A 531 11.07 -3.14 19.12
C PHE A 531 10.55 -3.01 20.55
N TYR A 532 11.28 -2.32 21.43
CA TYR A 532 10.82 -2.02 22.78
C TYR A 532 9.49 -1.24 22.77
N ARG A 533 9.40 -0.21 21.92
CA ARG A 533 8.16 0.57 21.78
C ARG A 533 7.05 -0.24 21.11
N PHE A 534 7.38 -1.11 20.17
CA PHE A 534 6.43 -2.00 19.51
C PHE A 534 5.81 -2.98 20.50
N ASP A 535 6.57 -3.53 21.45
CA ASP A 535 6.00 -4.38 22.50
C ASP A 535 4.95 -3.62 23.34
N THR A 536 5.18 -2.35 23.63
CA THR A 536 4.18 -1.49 24.30
C THR A 536 2.93 -1.28 23.44
N TYR A 537 3.11 -1.00 22.15
CA TYR A 537 2.01 -0.87 21.18
C TYR A 537 1.21 -2.16 21.06
N HIS A 538 1.88 -3.30 20.96
CA HIS A 538 1.28 -4.62 20.87
C HIS A 538 0.43 -4.94 22.11
N ARG A 539 0.95 -4.72 23.33
CA ARG A 539 0.17 -4.90 24.57
C ARG A 539 -1.06 -4.00 24.63
N LEU A 540 -0.96 -2.77 24.13
CA LEU A 540 -2.11 -1.86 24.03
C LEU A 540 -3.18 -2.41 23.08
N CYS A 541 -2.79 -2.90 21.90
CA CYS A 541 -3.70 -3.52 20.95
C CYS A 541 -4.38 -4.78 21.52
N VAL A 542 -3.59 -5.67 22.13
CA VAL A 542 -4.09 -6.88 22.80
C VAL A 542 -5.09 -6.51 23.90
N GLY A 543 -4.77 -5.52 24.72
CA GLY A 543 -5.66 -5.04 25.79
C GLY A 543 -7.01 -4.54 25.24
N PHE A 544 -6.99 -3.72 24.18
CA PHE A 544 -8.23 -3.28 23.54
C PHE A 544 -9.03 -4.44 22.93
N ARG A 545 -8.36 -5.41 22.29
CA ARG A 545 -9.06 -6.57 21.73
C ARG A 545 -9.64 -7.45 22.84
N GLN A 546 -8.93 -7.66 23.95
CA GLN A 546 -9.45 -8.41 25.09
C GLN A 546 -10.68 -7.75 25.71
N GLU A 547 -10.67 -6.43 25.83
CA GLU A 547 -11.82 -5.65 26.31
C GLU A 547 -13.04 -5.84 25.40
N GLU A 548 -12.86 -5.64 24.10
CA GLU A 548 -13.93 -5.79 23.12
C GLU A 548 -14.48 -7.23 23.06
N MET A 549 -13.60 -8.24 23.09
CA MET A 549 -14.03 -9.64 23.10
C MET A 549 -14.71 -10.04 24.42
N ARG A 550 -14.39 -9.36 25.53
CA ARG A 550 -15.10 -9.54 26.80
C ARG A 550 -16.51 -9.00 26.70
N GLU A 551 -16.68 -7.80 26.17
CA GLU A 551 -17.99 -7.18 25.94
C GLU A 551 -18.85 -8.01 24.98
N ALA A 552 -18.23 -8.63 23.97
CA ALA A 552 -18.90 -9.52 23.03
C ALA A 552 -19.16 -10.94 23.59
N GLY A 553 -18.71 -11.28 24.80
CA GLY A 553 -18.85 -12.63 25.37
C GLY A 553 -18.03 -13.71 24.66
N MET A 554 -16.98 -13.33 23.92
CA MET A 554 -16.11 -14.23 23.16
C MET A 554 -14.73 -14.43 23.79
N LEU A 555 -14.38 -13.65 24.81
CA LEU A 555 -13.04 -13.65 25.41
C LEU A 555 -12.60 -15.05 25.88
N ASP A 556 -13.44 -15.74 26.64
CA ASP A 556 -13.09 -17.05 27.23
C ASP A 556 -12.81 -18.09 26.13
N ALA A 557 -13.64 -18.12 25.08
CA ALA A 557 -13.44 -19.02 23.94
C ALA A 557 -12.13 -18.70 23.19
N MET A 558 -11.82 -17.41 22.99
CA MET A 558 -10.57 -17.01 22.35
C MET A 558 -9.34 -17.32 23.21
N ILE A 559 -9.44 -17.22 24.54
CA ILE A 559 -8.37 -17.64 25.46
C ILE A 559 -8.18 -19.15 25.40
N GLU A 560 -9.27 -19.94 25.39
CA GLU A 560 -9.20 -21.41 25.27
C GLU A 560 -8.50 -21.84 23.97
N HIS A 561 -8.70 -21.09 22.89
CA HIS A 561 -8.06 -21.33 21.59
C HIS A 561 -6.71 -20.62 21.41
N ASP A 562 -6.13 -20.09 22.49
CA ASP A 562 -4.82 -19.44 22.48
C ASP A 562 -4.71 -18.30 21.44
N GLY A 563 -5.81 -17.58 21.26
CA GLY A 563 -5.97 -16.56 20.23
C GLY A 563 -5.34 -15.21 20.58
N PHE A 564 -4.52 -15.12 21.64
CA PHE A 564 -3.87 -13.89 22.08
C PHE A 564 -2.39 -14.12 22.39
N SER A 565 -1.52 -13.38 21.72
CA SER A 565 -0.12 -13.22 22.13
C SER A 565 -0.01 -12.09 23.14
N MET A 566 0.51 -12.33 24.36
CA MET A 566 0.62 -11.29 25.40
C MET A 566 1.92 -10.48 25.33
N THR A 567 2.94 -11.02 24.69
CA THR A 567 4.27 -10.40 24.58
C THR A 567 4.83 -10.67 23.19
N VAL A 568 5.60 -9.72 22.69
CA VAL A 568 6.25 -9.87 21.39
C VAL A 568 7.49 -10.76 21.49
N PHE A 569 8.09 -10.92 22.67
CA PHE A 569 9.29 -11.72 22.88
C PHE A 569 9.17 -12.59 24.14
N PRO A 570 8.57 -13.80 24.03
CA PRO A 570 8.25 -14.65 25.18
C PRO A 570 9.42 -15.46 25.74
N VAL A 571 10.52 -15.67 25.01
CA VAL A 571 11.58 -16.62 25.40
C VAL A 571 12.69 -15.94 26.17
N ALA A 572 13.26 -14.86 25.62
CA ALA A 572 14.36 -14.13 26.25
C ALA A 572 14.11 -12.61 26.30
N GLY A 573 12.85 -12.20 26.11
CA GLY A 573 12.46 -10.79 26.17
C GLY A 573 13.22 -9.94 25.15
N PRO A 574 13.65 -8.72 25.51
CA PRO A 574 14.32 -7.80 24.59
C PRO A 574 15.60 -8.35 23.91
N PHE A 575 16.26 -9.37 24.48
CA PHE A 575 17.43 -9.97 23.85
C PHE A 575 17.09 -10.69 22.54
N GLU A 576 15.89 -11.24 22.40
CA GLU A 576 15.42 -11.83 21.14
C GLU A 576 15.40 -10.79 20.00
N ALA A 577 15.11 -9.53 20.32
CA ALA A 577 15.08 -8.45 19.34
C ALA A 577 16.45 -8.21 18.69
N CYS A 578 17.56 -8.53 19.36
CA CYS A 578 18.91 -8.38 18.79
C CYS A 578 19.15 -9.23 17.53
N LEU A 579 18.33 -10.27 17.33
CA LEU A 579 18.40 -11.15 16.17
C LEU A 579 17.54 -10.68 14.97
N PHE A 580 16.91 -9.51 15.06
CA PHE A 580 16.13 -8.95 13.96
C PHE A 580 16.86 -8.88 12.60
N PRO A 581 18.19 -8.66 12.52
CA PRO A 581 18.87 -8.59 11.22
C PRO A 581 18.76 -9.89 10.44
N LEU A 582 18.65 -11.05 11.12
CA LEU A 582 18.43 -12.34 10.46
C LEU A 582 17.09 -12.38 9.75
N GLY A 583 16.01 -11.95 10.43
CA GLY A 583 14.68 -11.84 9.83
C GLY A 583 14.65 -10.85 8.67
N GLY A 584 15.24 -9.67 8.84
CA GLY A 584 15.32 -8.64 7.80
C GLY A 584 16.12 -9.07 6.55
N PHE A 585 17.19 -9.86 6.73
CA PHE A 585 17.97 -10.37 5.60
C PHE A 585 17.26 -11.52 4.87
N ILE A 586 16.79 -12.53 5.61
CA ILE A 586 16.15 -13.75 5.07
C ILE A 586 14.80 -13.42 4.42
N PHE A 587 14.00 -12.54 5.01
CA PHE A 587 12.64 -12.21 4.57
C PHE A 587 12.50 -10.82 3.94
N GLY A 588 13.58 -10.04 3.86
CA GLY A 588 13.59 -8.73 3.20
C GLY A 588 14.54 -8.72 2.00
N ALA A 589 15.84 -8.69 2.25
CA ALA A 589 16.85 -8.50 1.21
C ALA A 589 16.89 -9.64 0.15
N ILE A 590 16.88 -10.91 0.60
CA ILE A 590 16.95 -12.05 -0.33
C ILE A 590 15.71 -12.14 -1.24
N PRO A 591 14.46 -12.11 -0.72
CA PRO A 591 13.27 -12.14 -1.56
C PRO A 591 13.18 -10.92 -2.48
N ALA A 592 13.63 -9.75 -2.03
CA ALA A 592 13.66 -8.54 -2.84
C ALA A 592 14.59 -8.70 -4.05
N LEU A 593 15.81 -9.22 -3.83
CA LEU A 593 16.73 -9.53 -4.92
C LEU A 593 16.15 -10.57 -5.88
N GLN A 594 15.53 -11.64 -5.36
CA GLN A 594 14.89 -12.66 -6.18
C GLN A 594 13.74 -12.08 -7.03
N ALA A 595 12.87 -11.25 -6.45
CA ALA A 595 11.77 -10.61 -7.16
C ALA A 595 12.28 -9.73 -8.30
N VAL A 596 13.27 -8.89 -8.01
CA VAL A 596 13.89 -7.99 -8.97
C VAL A 596 14.52 -8.74 -10.16
N ILE A 597 15.23 -9.84 -9.90
CA ILE A 597 15.75 -10.73 -10.97
C ILE A 597 14.60 -11.35 -11.77
N SER A 598 13.56 -11.83 -11.09
CA SER A 598 12.41 -12.48 -11.73
C SER A 598 11.69 -11.53 -12.70
N HIS A 599 11.54 -10.25 -12.35
CA HIS A 599 10.90 -9.23 -13.17
C HIS A 599 11.66 -8.92 -14.47
N VAL A 600 12.93 -9.28 -14.60
CA VAL A 600 13.64 -9.20 -15.88
C VAL A 600 13.03 -10.18 -16.89
N PHE A 601 12.63 -11.35 -16.43
CA PHE A 601 12.15 -12.45 -17.28
C PHE A 601 10.61 -12.48 -17.40
N THR A 602 9.87 -12.23 -16.32
CA THR A 602 8.40 -12.36 -16.32
C THR A 602 7.70 -11.42 -15.32
N ASP A 603 6.48 -11.01 -15.66
CA ASP A 603 5.48 -10.42 -14.74
C ASP A 603 4.38 -11.42 -14.36
N ARG A 604 4.28 -12.55 -15.06
CA ARG A 604 3.31 -13.61 -14.76
C ARG A 604 3.84 -14.47 -13.63
N ILE A 605 3.75 -13.95 -12.41
CA ILE A 605 4.22 -14.66 -11.23
C ILE A 605 3.03 -15.26 -10.49
N THR A 606 3.17 -16.53 -10.10
CA THR A 606 2.08 -17.30 -9.51
C THR A 606 1.72 -16.75 -8.13
N TYR A 607 0.49 -16.24 -7.98
CA TYR A 607 -0.06 -15.91 -6.66
C TYR A 607 -0.30 -17.21 -5.87
N VAL A 608 0.43 -17.37 -4.76
CA VAL A 608 0.31 -18.51 -3.83
C VAL A 608 -0.19 -17.99 -2.50
N VAL A 609 -1.37 -18.41 -2.04
CA VAL A 609 -1.94 -17.95 -0.75
C VAL A 609 -1.01 -18.30 0.43
N SER A 610 -0.95 -17.40 1.41
CA SER A 610 -0.16 -17.58 2.63
C SER A 610 -0.72 -18.76 3.43
N LEU A 611 0.16 -19.53 4.05
CA LEU A 611 -0.26 -20.53 5.03
C LEU A 611 -0.84 -19.82 6.26
N LYS A 612 -2.04 -20.22 6.68
CA LYS A 612 -2.75 -19.68 7.84
C LYS A 612 -2.76 -20.70 8.98
N PRO A 613 -2.77 -20.27 10.26
CA PRO A 613 -2.94 -21.17 11.39
C PRO A 613 -4.27 -21.93 11.28
N GLN A 614 -4.24 -23.24 11.48
CA GLN A 614 -5.46 -24.01 11.72
C GLN A 614 -5.81 -23.88 13.20
N PHE A 615 -6.65 -22.89 13.54
CA PHE A 615 -7.27 -22.85 14.86
C PHE A 615 -8.10 -24.14 15.02
N ALA A 616 -7.62 -25.07 15.83
CA ALA A 616 -8.32 -26.31 16.14
C ALA A 616 -9.59 -25.96 16.94
N ILE A 617 -10.70 -25.75 16.24
CA ILE A 617 -12.00 -25.52 16.90
C ILE A 617 -12.48 -26.86 17.48
N LYS A 618 -12.46 -26.97 18.82
CA LYS A 618 -13.54 -27.63 19.55
C LYS A 618 -14.80 -26.77 19.33
N ARG A 619 -15.89 -27.36 18.82
CA ARG A 619 -17.17 -26.70 18.51
C ARG A 619 -17.48 -25.59 19.52
N TRP A 620 -17.53 -24.34 19.06
CA TRP A 620 -18.11 -23.23 19.81
C TRP A 620 -19.53 -23.62 20.22
N ALA A 621 -19.76 -23.86 21.52
CA ALA A 621 -21.11 -23.99 22.05
C ALA A 621 -21.87 -22.70 21.71
N GLY A 622 -23.07 -22.84 21.16
CA GLY A 622 -23.85 -21.71 20.64
C GLY A 622 -24.04 -20.63 21.70
N ILE A 623 -23.36 -19.50 21.52
CA ILE A 623 -23.71 -18.24 22.20
C ILE A 623 -25.09 -17.87 21.66
N ARG A 624 -26.08 -17.82 22.56
CA ARG A 624 -27.47 -17.48 22.22
C ARG A 624 -27.53 -16.03 21.69
N PRO A 625 -28.41 -15.75 20.72
CA PRO A 625 -28.46 -14.51 19.95
C PRO A 625 -28.77 -13.25 20.75
#